data_AF-A0A7V9N859-F1
#
_entry.id   AF-A0A7V9N859-F1
#
_cell.length_a   1.000
_cell.length_b   1.000
_cell.length_c   1.000
_cell.angle_alpha   90.00
_cell.angle_beta   90.00
_cell.angle_gamma   90.00
#
_symmetry.space_group_name_H-M   'P 1'
#
loop_
_entity.id
_entity.type
_entity.pdbx_description
1 polymer ?
#
loop_
_entity_poly.entity_id
_entity_poly.type
_entity_poly.pdbx_seq_one_letter_code
_entity_poly.pdbx_strand_id
1 'polypeptide(L)'
;MKNSRDLQTLAEVLLPGDDVFPSASAVGAHGLLAERLRDRLGSDAVAGVQAKLATAADGHALAGLEPGARVAAVQRFERDEPELFAAVRNILYFSYYQAPQIVAAIRALGIPYNDAPQPLGYTMDPFDPTPGADGPLHPRGSYLATDEVIRLSDLPPAAAATASEQ
;
A
#
# COMPACT_ATOMS: atom_id res chain seq x y z
N MET A 1 -7.90 -7.59 -26.08
CA MET A 1 -7.51 -8.57 -25.05
C MET A 1 -5.98 -8.78 -24.87
N LYS A 2 -5.12 -8.00 -25.55
CA LYS A 2 -3.64 -8.14 -25.44
C LYS A 2 -3.01 -7.38 -24.26
N ASN A 3 -3.75 -6.48 -23.61
CA ASN A 3 -3.18 -5.48 -22.69
C ASN A 3 -3.15 -5.91 -21.21
N SER A 4 -3.81 -7.00 -20.81
CA SER A 4 -3.86 -7.41 -19.39
C SER A 4 -2.52 -7.92 -18.84
N ARG A 5 -1.61 -8.36 -19.71
CA ARG A 5 -0.41 -9.11 -19.33
C ARG A 5 0.72 -8.24 -18.79
N ASP A 6 0.81 -6.98 -19.20
CA ASP A 6 1.81 -6.05 -18.70
C ASP A 6 1.53 -5.62 -17.26
N LEU A 7 0.25 -5.40 -16.90
CA LEU A 7 -0.13 -5.14 -15.50
C LEU A 7 0.12 -6.36 -14.61
N GLN A 8 -0.14 -7.56 -15.11
CA GLN A 8 0.20 -8.79 -14.40
C GLN A 8 1.72 -8.90 -14.17
N THR A 9 2.51 -8.62 -15.21
CA THR A 9 3.98 -8.66 -15.14
C THR A 9 4.52 -7.59 -14.20
N LEU A 10 3.96 -6.38 -14.23
CA LEU A 10 4.29 -5.31 -13.27
C LEU A 10 4.01 -5.76 -11.83
N ALA A 11 2.84 -6.36 -11.59
CA ALA A 11 2.47 -6.85 -10.27
C ALA A 11 3.46 -7.92 -9.76
N GLU A 12 3.90 -8.82 -10.65
CA GLU A 12 4.89 -9.85 -10.34
C GLU A 12 6.28 -9.28 -10.06
N VAL A 13 6.70 -8.23 -10.76
CA VAL A 13 7.96 -7.54 -10.47
C VAL A 13 7.93 -6.85 -9.11
N LEU A 14 6.82 -6.19 -8.78
CA LEU A 14 6.68 -5.45 -7.52
C LEU A 14 6.46 -6.34 -6.30
N LEU A 15 5.79 -7.48 -6.50
CA LEU A 15 5.41 -8.43 -5.45
C LEU A 15 5.54 -9.86 -6.01
N PRO A 16 6.79 -10.37 -6.15
CA PRO A 16 7.07 -11.70 -6.72
C PRO A 16 6.63 -12.85 -5.82
N GLY A 17 6.39 -12.58 -4.53
CA GLY A 17 6.12 -13.62 -3.54
C GLY A 17 7.39 -14.40 -3.13
N ASP A 18 7.19 -15.39 -2.28
CA ASP A 18 8.18 -16.32 -1.75
C ASP A 18 7.52 -17.65 -1.32
N ASP A 19 8.21 -18.45 -0.51
CA ASP A 19 7.72 -19.75 -0.03
C ASP A 19 6.47 -19.65 0.87
N VAL A 20 6.21 -18.49 1.48
CA VAL A 20 5.10 -18.25 2.40
C VAL A 20 3.99 -17.48 1.72
N PHE A 21 4.36 -16.48 0.92
CA PHE A 21 3.45 -15.54 0.30
C PHE A 21 3.38 -15.74 -1.21
N PRO A 22 2.19 -16.06 -1.78
CA PRO A 22 2.05 -16.16 -3.23
C PRO A 22 2.28 -14.80 -3.90
N SER A 23 2.74 -14.79 -5.16
CA SER A 23 2.96 -13.55 -5.91
C SER A 23 1.66 -12.73 -6.09
N ALA A 24 1.79 -11.43 -6.34
CA ALA A 24 0.62 -10.58 -6.63
C ALA A 24 -0.10 -10.97 -7.92
N SER A 25 0.63 -11.52 -8.89
CA SER A 25 0.02 -12.07 -10.11
C SER A 25 -0.78 -13.33 -9.80
N ALA A 26 -0.29 -14.22 -8.94
CA ALA A 26 -0.94 -15.48 -8.55
C ALA A 26 -2.26 -15.27 -7.80
N VAL A 27 -2.37 -14.22 -6.97
CA VAL A 27 -3.61 -13.87 -6.26
C VAL A 27 -4.54 -12.95 -7.04
N GLY A 28 -4.18 -12.60 -8.30
CA GLY A 28 -5.03 -11.78 -9.16
C GLY A 28 -5.08 -10.29 -8.79
N ALA A 29 -4.15 -9.78 -7.98
CA ALA A 29 -4.17 -8.39 -7.49
C ALA A 29 -4.10 -7.34 -8.62
N HIS A 30 -3.52 -7.70 -9.78
CA HIS A 30 -3.47 -6.85 -10.97
C HIS A 30 -4.85 -6.54 -11.57
N GLY A 31 -5.86 -7.41 -11.38
CA GLY A 31 -7.24 -7.14 -11.80
C GLY A 31 -7.88 -6.02 -10.98
N LEU A 32 -7.74 -6.10 -9.65
CA LEU A 32 -8.21 -5.06 -8.72
C LEU A 32 -7.42 -3.75 -8.88
N LEU A 33 -6.12 -3.83 -9.20
CA LEU A 33 -5.33 -2.67 -9.60
C LEU A 33 -5.96 -1.98 -10.82
N ALA A 34 -6.30 -2.73 -11.87
CA ALA A 34 -6.90 -2.16 -13.07
C ALA A 34 -8.27 -1.52 -12.82
N GLU A 35 -9.08 -2.11 -11.93
CA GLU A 35 -10.34 -1.55 -11.47
C GLU A 35 -10.15 -0.23 -10.72
N ARG A 36 -9.31 -0.23 -9.68
CA ARG A 36 -9.10 0.96 -8.85
C ARG A 36 -8.39 2.11 -9.56
N LEU A 37 -7.52 1.79 -10.54
CA LEU A 37 -6.97 2.82 -11.43
C LEU A 37 -8.07 3.52 -12.21
N ARG A 38 -9.04 2.78 -12.75
CA ARG A 38 -10.18 3.36 -13.47
C ARG A 38 -11.06 4.21 -12.57
N ASP A 39 -11.35 3.73 -11.36
CA ASP A 39 -12.21 4.44 -10.42
C ASP A 39 -11.57 5.74 -9.93
N ARG A 40 -10.26 5.73 -9.68
CA ARG A 40 -9.57 6.85 -9.02
C ARG A 40 -8.98 7.87 -10.00
N LEU A 41 -8.53 7.41 -11.17
CA LEU A 41 -7.80 8.22 -12.15
C LEU A 41 -8.52 8.33 -13.51
N GLY A 42 -9.69 7.70 -13.65
CA GLY A 42 -10.52 7.75 -14.87
C GLY A 42 -10.37 6.52 -15.78
N SER A 43 -11.31 6.35 -16.70
CA SER A 43 -11.43 5.16 -17.56
C SER A 43 -10.17 4.79 -18.34
N ASP A 44 -9.38 5.80 -18.73
CA ASP A 44 -8.20 5.63 -19.57
C ASP A 44 -6.92 5.37 -18.76
N ALA A 45 -7.00 5.39 -17.43
CA ALA A 45 -5.84 5.27 -16.53
C ALA A 45 -5.02 4.00 -16.78
N VAL A 46 -5.68 2.87 -17.05
CA VAL A 46 -5.01 1.60 -17.36
C VAL A 46 -4.19 1.70 -18.65
N ALA A 47 -4.75 2.31 -19.69
CA ALA A 47 -4.05 2.52 -20.95
C ALA A 47 -2.88 3.51 -20.78
N GLY A 48 -3.06 4.54 -19.95
CA GLY A 48 -2.01 5.49 -19.58
C GLY A 48 -0.82 4.80 -18.90
N VAL A 49 -1.06 3.98 -17.88
CA VAL A 49 -0.02 3.20 -17.20
C VAL A 49 0.71 2.27 -18.18
N GLN A 50 -0.02 1.58 -19.05
CA GLN A 50 0.57 0.70 -20.06
C GLN A 50 1.46 1.46 -21.05
N ALA A 51 1.04 2.64 -21.51
CA ALA A 51 1.84 3.46 -22.40
C ALA A 51 3.14 3.95 -21.72
N LYS A 52 3.07 4.32 -20.43
CA LYS A 52 4.25 4.70 -19.65
C LYS A 52 5.20 3.53 -19.41
N LEU A 53 4.67 2.34 -19.10
CA LEU A 53 5.47 1.11 -19.01
C LEU A 53 6.15 0.77 -20.33
N ALA A 54 5.42 0.84 -21.45
CA ALA A 54 6.00 0.60 -22.77
C ALA A 54 7.10 1.62 -23.09
N THR A 55 6.91 2.90 -22.74
CA THR A 55 7.94 3.94 -22.90
C THR A 55 9.19 3.62 -22.07
N ALA A 56 9.01 3.20 -20.81
CA ALA A 56 10.10 2.80 -19.93
C ALA A 56 10.81 1.51 -20.41
N ALA A 57 10.11 0.67 -21.17
CA ALA A 57 10.60 -0.53 -21.84
C ALA A 57 11.07 -0.28 -23.28
N ASP A 58 11.42 0.96 -23.65
CA ASP A 58 11.91 1.34 -24.98
C ASP A 58 10.97 0.93 -26.13
N GLY A 59 9.66 1.00 -25.89
CA GLY A 59 8.59 0.67 -26.84
C GLY A 59 8.17 -0.81 -26.82
N HIS A 60 8.81 -1.65 -26.00
CA HIS A 60 8.47 -3.07 -25.87
C HIS A 60 7.36 -3.31 -24.83
N ALA A 61 6.61 -4.39 -24.99
CA ALA A 61 5.69 -4.86 -23.95
C ALA A 61 6.49 -5.42 -22.77
N LEU A 62 6.15 -5.02 -21.54
CA LEU A 62 6.87 -5.46 -20.33
C LEU A 62 6.88 -6.99 -20.21
N ALA A 63 5.77 -7.64 -20.53
CA ALA A 63 5.64 -9.10 -20.49
C ALA A 63 6.57 -9.84 -21.47
N GLY A 64 7.06 -9.17 -22.52
CA GLY A 64 7.96 -9.73 -23.52
C GLY A 64 9.44 -9.61 -23.18
N LEU A 65 9.79 -8.86 -22.13
CA LEU A 65 11.17 -8.67 -21.70
C LEU A 65 11.67 -9.86 -20.87
N GLU A 66 12.99 -10.06 -20.85
CA GLU A 66 13.67 -10.96 -19.91
C GLU A 66 13.61 -10.40 -18.47
N PRO A 67 13.70 -11.24 -17.42
CA PRO A 67 13.46 -10.83 -16.04
C PRO A 67 14.25 -9.59 -15.57
N GLY A 68 15.55 -9.52 -15.85
CA GLY A 68 16.37 -8.36 -15.49
C GLY A 68 15.96 -7.08 -16.22
N ALA A 69 15.56 -7.19 -17.49
CA ALA A 69 15.07 -6.06 -18.27
C ALA A 69 13.70 -5.58 -17.79
N ARG A 70 12.84 -6.46 -17.27
CA ARG A 70 11.57 -6.07 -16.63
C ARG A 70 11.83 -5.19 -15.41
N VAL A 71 12.75 -5.60 -14.52
CA VAL A 71 13.11 -4.83 -13.32
C VAL A 71 13.64 -3.44 -13.72
N ALA A 72 14.56 -3.39 -14.70
CA ALA A 72 15.11 -2.13 -15.19
C ALA A 72 14.03 -1.19 -15.77
N ALA A 73 13.08 -1.73 -16.55
CA ALA A 73 11.97 -0.97 -17.09
C ALA A 73 11.04 -0.44 -15.97
N VAL A 74 10.76 -1.23 -14.93
CA VAL A 74 9.95 -0.78 -13.79
C VAL A 74 10.65 0.30 -12.98
N GLN A 75 11.96 0.18 -12.76
CA GLN A 75 12.77 1.23 -12.10
C GLN A 75 12.80 2.53 -12.94
N ARG A 76 12.84 2.42 -14.26
CA ARG A 76 12.72 3.56 -15.16
C ARG A 76 11.34 4.20 -15.07
N PHE A 77 10.27 3.41 -15.05
CA PHE A 77 8.92 3.91 -14.84
C PHE A 77 8.78 4.65 -13.50
N GLU A 78 9.35 4.11 -12.41
CA GLU A 78 9.37 4.78 -11.10
C GLU A 78 10.08 6.14 -11.14
N ARG A 79 11.24 6.21 -11.79
CA ARG A 79 12.02 7.45 -11.89
C ARG A 79 11.34 8.49 -12.78
N ASP A 80 10.83 8.07 -13.93
CA ASP A 80 10.32 8.97 -14.97
C ASP A 80 8.88 9.42 -14.65
N GLU A 81 8.10 8.64 -13.88
CA GLU A 81 6.70 8.90 -13.51
C GLU A 81 6.43 8.66 -12.01
N PRO A 82 7.11 9.37 -11.09
CA PRO A 82 7.14 9.03 -9.67
C PRO A 82 5.76 9.06 -8.99
N GLU A 83 4.91 10.04 -9.32
CA GLU A 83 3.57 10.16 -8.74
C GLU A 83 2.64 9.04 -9.20
N LEU A 84 2.65 8.72 -10.50
CA LEU A 84 1.84 7.64 -11.06
C LEU A 84 2.33 6.29 -10.54
N PHE A 85 3.64 6.07 -10.46
CA PHE A 85 4.22 4.87 -9.88
C PHE A 85 3.79 4.71 -8.41
N ALA A 86 3.87 5.77 -7.60
CA ALA A 86 3.42 5.73 -6.22
C ALA A 86 1.94 5.36 -6.10
N ALA A 87 1.08 5.93 -6.95
CA ALA A 87 -0.34 5.57 -7.00
C ALA A 87 -0.56 4.10 -7.36
N VAL A 88 0.11 3.60 -8.41
CA VAL A 88 0.04 2.19 -8.85
C VAL A 88 0.52 1.25 -7.75
N ARG A 89 1.69 1.53 -7.14
CA ARG A 89 2.25 0.74 -6.05
C ARG A 89 1.30 0.67 -4.86
N ASN A 90 0.77 1.81 -4.42
CA ASN A 90 -0.13 1.86 -3.27
C ASN A 90 -1.42 1.07 -3.54
N ILE A 91 -2.05 1.28 -4.70
CA ILE A 91 -3.25 0.53 -5.09
C ILE A 91 -2.97 -0.97 -5.16
N LEU A 92 -1.83 -1.37 -5.73
CA LEU A 92 -1.43 -2.77 -5.81
C LEU A 92 -1.22 -3.38 -4.43
N TYR A 93 -0.53 -2.68 -3.53
CA TYR A 93 -0.27 -3.15 -2.16
C TYR A 93 -1.58 -3.35 -1.39
N PHE A 94 -2.51 -2.38 -1.43
CA PHE A 94 -3.82 -2.56 -0.82
C PHE A 94 -4.59 -3.73 -1.45
N SER A 95 -4.50 -3.88 -2.77
CA SER A 95 -5.18 -4.96 -3.49
C SER A 95 -4.59 -6.34 -3.20
N TYR A 96 -3.30 -6.41 -2.88
CA TYR A 96 -2.60 -7.64 -2.49
C TYR A 96 -2.93 -8.05 -1.06
N TYR A 97 -2.80 -7.14 -0.09
CA TYR A 97 -3.02 -7.45 1.33
C TYR A 97 -4.50 -7.61 1.72
N GLN A 98 -5.44 -7.27 0.84
CA GLN A 98 -6.86 -7.63 1.00
C GLN A 98 -7.21 -9.00 0.39
N ALA A 99 -6.29 -9.64 -0.36
CA ALA A 99 -6.59 -10.91 -1.02
C ALA A 99 -6.75 -12.03 0.02
N PRO A 100 -7.81 -12.86 -0.05
CA PRO A 100 -8.06 -13.91 0.95
C PRO A 100 -6.88 -14.87 1.15
N GLN A 101 -6.13 -15.18 0.08
CA GLN A 101 -4.96 -16.03 0.15
C GLN A 101 -3.82 -15.38 0.98
N ILE A 102 -3.63 -14.07 0.85
CA ILE A 102 -2.63 -13.32 1.62
C ILE A 102 -3.05 -13.18 3.07
N VAL A 103 -4.33 -12.87 3.31
CA VAL A 103 -4.89 -12.86 4.67
C VAL A 103 -4.67 -14.21 5.37
N ALA A 104 -4.94 -15.32 4.68
CA ALA A 104 -4.71 -16.66 5.21
C ALA A 104 -3.23 -16.95 5.49
N ALA A 105 -2.32 -16.53 4.59
CA ALA A 105 -0.88 -16.66 4.79
C ALA A 105 -0.40 -15.88 6.03
N ILE A 106 -0.87 -14.65 6.23
CA ILE A 106 -0.54 -13.85 7.44
C ILE A 106 -1.05 -14.54 8.70
N ARG A 107 -2.29 -15.05 8.69
CA ARG A 107 -2.86 -15.78 9.84
C ARG A 107 -2.08 -17.05 10.17
N ALA A 108 -1.54 -17.74 9.17
CA ALA A 108 -0.71 -18.93 9.38
C ALA A 108 0.60 -18.63 10.13
N LEU A 109 1.04 -17.37 10.16
CA LEU A 109 2.17 -16.90 10.98
C LEU A 109 1.79 -16.64 12.45
N GLY A 110 0.54 -16.92 12.85
CA GLY A 110 0.03 -16.64 14.19
C GLY A 110 -0.36 -15.18 14.41
N ILE A 111 -0.34 -14.34 13.37
CA ILE A 111 -0.74 -12.93 13.44
C ILE A 111 -2.26 -12.84 13.33
N PRO A 112 -2.96 -12.23 14.31
CA PRO A 112 -4.39 -11.97 14.18
C PRO A 112 -4.59 -10.86 13.14
N TYR A 113 -4.76 -11.24 11.87
CA TYR A 113 -5.00 -10.32 10.76
C TYR A 113 -6.42 -10.52 10.24
N ASN A 114 -7.32 -9.59 10.57
CA ASN A 114 -8.74 -9.70 10.24
C ASN A 114 -9.02 -9.08 8.87
N ASP A 115 -9.77 -9.79 8.03
CA ASP A 115 -10.25 -9.33 6.72
C ASP A 115 -11.31 -8.23 6.87
N ALA A 116 -12.13 -8.32 7.91
CA ALA A 116 -13.00 -7.24 8.38
C ALA A 116 -12.85 -7.14 9.90
N PRO A 117 -12.30 -6.04 10.45
CA PRO A 117 -12.15 -5.89 11.89
C PRO A 117 -13.48 -5.63 12.60
N GLN A 118 -14.59 -5.41 11.91
CA GLN A 118 -15.90 -5.19 12.54
C GLN A 118 -16.79 -6.43 12.40
N PRO A 119 -17.62 -6.75 13.42
CA PRO A 119 -17.91 -5.95 14.62
C PRO A 119 -16.98 -6.22 15.82
N LEU A 120 -16.12 -7.24 15.77
CA LEU A 120 -15.45 -7.76 16.97
C LEU A 120 -14.09 -7.11 17.30
N GLY A 121 -13.54 -6.31 16.39
CA GLY A 121 -12.23 -5.70 16.53
C GLY A 121 -11.09 -6.71 16.44
N TYR A 122 -9.92 -6.26 16.90
CA TYR A 122 -8.86 -7.16 17.34
C TYR A 122 -9.04 -7.42 18.84
N THR A 123 -8.77 -8.65 19.28
CA THR A 123 -8.63 -8.91 20.71
C THR A 123 -7.40 -8.15 21.20
N MET A 124 -7.62 -7.19 22.09
CA MET A 124 -6.56 -6.45 22.75
C MET A 124 -6.60 -6.77 24.24
N ASP A 125 -5.43 -6.83 24.86
CA ASP A 125 -5.34 -6.88 26.31
C ASP A 125 -5.97 -5.61 26.91
N PRO A 126 -6.53 -5.68 28.14
CA PRO A 126 -6.97 -4.49 28.84
C PRO A 126 -5.82 -3.48 28.94
N PHE A 127 -6.12 -2.20 28.71
CA PHE A 127 -5.14 -1.12 28.86
C PHE A 127 -4.45 -1.18 30.23
N ASP A 128 -3.12 -1.22 30.22
CA ASP A 128 -2.29 -1.18 31.42
C ASP A 128 -1.84 0.27 31.70
N PRO A 129 -2.44 0.95 32.70
CA PRO A 129 -2.09 2.33 33.04
C PRO A 129 -0.71 2.46 33.70
N THR A 130 0.02 1.37 33.95
CA THR A 130 1.37 1.42 34.52
C THR A 130 2.28 2.29 33.64
N PRO A 131 2.97 3.30 34.20
CA PRO A 131 3.86 4.16 33.41
C PRO A 131 4.91 3.34 32.65
N GLY A 132 4.92 3.46 31.33
CA GLY A 132 5.81 2.71 30.44
C GLY A 132 5.27 1.36 29.95
N ALA A 133 4.07 0.94 30.38
CA ALA A 133 3.31 -0.12 29.71
C ALA A 133 2.50 0.49 28.55
N ASP A 134 1.22 0.81 28.77
CA ASP A 134 0.41 1.56 27.79
C ASP A 134 0.27 3.05 28.15
N GLY A 135 0.63 3.41 29.39
CA GLY A 135 0.68 4.80 29.86
C GLY A 135 2.02 5.48 29.54
N PRO A 136 2.04 6.82 29.36
CA PRO A 136 3.28 7.56 29.17
C PRO A 136 4.18 7.44 30.41
N LEU A 137 5.49 7.20 30.21
CA LEU A 137 6.48 7.21 31.31
C LEU A 137 6.48 8.55 32.07
N HIS A 138 6.27 9.64 31.35
CA HIS A 138 6.20 11.00 31.88
C HIS A 138 4.90 11.66 31.40
N PRO A 139 3.83 11.66 32.21
CA PRO A 139 2.55 12.24 31.82
C PRO A 139 2.66 13.78 31.73
N ARG A 140 3.01 14.27 30.54
CA ARG A 140 3.09 15.71 30.24
C ARG A 140 1.75 16.29 29.73
N GLY A 141 0.78 15.45 29.40
CA GLY A 141 -0.54 15.84 28.90
C GLY A 141 -1.65 15.68 29.94
N SER A 142 -2.77 16.38 29.73
CA SER A 142 -4.01 16.24 30.50
C SER A 142 -5.15 15.79 29.59
N TYR A 143 -6.11 15.06 30.16
CA TYR A 143 -7.37 14.76 29.48
C TYR A 143 -8.19 16.05 29.30
N LEU A 144 -8.80 16.22 28.14
CA LEU A 144 -9.80 17.24 27.85
C LEU A 144 -11.10 16.52 27.44
N ALA A 145 -12.22 16.88 28.08
CA ALA A 145 -13.50 16.31 27.68
C ALA A 145 -13.86 16.77 26.26
N THR A 146 -14.62 15.96 25.53
CA THR A 146 -14.94 16.22 24.11
C THR A 146 -15.60 17.57 23.89
N ASP A 147 -16.42 18.04 24.84
CA ASP A 147 -17.10 19.32 24.83
C ASP A 147 -16.20 20.51 25.23
N GLU A 148 -15.04 20.25 25.83
CA GLU A 148 -14.01 21.25 26.12
C GLU A 148 -13.04 21.47 24.95
N VAL A 149 -13.12 20.63 23.90
CA VAL A 149 -12.27 20.75 22.70
C VAL A 149 -12.72 21.95 21.85
N ILE A 150 -11.93 23.03 21.89
CA ILE A 150 -12.13 24.19 21.03
C ILE A 150 -11.58 23.89 19.63
N ARG A 151 -12.45 23.87 18.61
CA ARG A 151 -12.01 23.77 17.22
C ARG A 151 -11.39 25.09 16.80
N LEU A 152 -10.14 25.04 16.34
CA LEU A 152 -9.49 26.18 15.71
C LEU A 152 -10.08 26.36 14.31
N SER A 153 -10.43 27.60 13.95
CA SER A 153 -10.88 27.96 12.60
C SER A 153 -9.76 27.80 11.57
N ASP A 154 -8.51 28.00 12.01
CA ASP A 154 -7.31 27.96 11.20
C ASP A 154 -6.25 27.13 11.91
N LEU A 155 -5.74 26.09 11.24
CA LEU A 155 -4.59 25.33 11.73
C LEU A 155 -3.32 26.14 11.43
N PRO A 156 -2.46 26.43 12.43
CA PRO A 156 -1.15 26.98 12.14
C PRO A 156 -0.36 25.99 11.25
N PRO A 157 0.56 26.47 10.38
CA PRO A 157 1.40 25.58 9.60
C PRO A 157 2.09 24.60 10.55
N ALA A 158 2.06 23.30 10.22
CA ALA A 158 2.60 22.24 11.07
C ALA A 158 4.03 22.62 11.48
N ALA A 159 4.23 22.87 12.77
CA ALA A 159 5.54 23.19 13.30
C ALA A 159 6.46 21.99 13.02
N ALA A 160 7.56 22.24 12.30
CA ALA A 160 8.59 21.22 12.08
C ALA A 160 8.98 20.64 13.43
N ALA A 161 8.84 19.32 13.60
CA ALA A 161 9.21 18.62 14.81
C ALA A 161 10.65 18.99 15.18
N THR A 162 10.81 19.75 16.27
CA THR A 162 12.13 20.15 16.76
C THR A 162 12.86 18.91 17.22
N ALA A 163 14.01 18.65 16.59
CA ALA A 163 14.97 17.65 17.01
C ALA A 163 15.44 17.97 18.44
N SER A 164 14.88 17.29 19.44
CA SER A 164 15.40 17.23 20.81
C SER A 164 14.79 16.04 21.51
N GLU A 165 15.54 14.95 21.54
CA GLU A 165 15.67 13.96 22.62
C GLU A 165 16.57 12.82 22.07
N GLN A 166 17.89 13.05 22.10
CA GLN A 166 18.92 12.02 22.25
C GLN A 166 19.50 12.15 23.65
#